data_AF-A0A4R2PPX2-F1
#
_entry.id   AF-A0A4R2PPX2-F1
#
_cell.length_a   1.000
_cell.length_b   1.000
_cell.length_c   1.000
_cell.angle_alpha   90.00
_cell.angle_beta   90.00
_cell.angle_gamma   90.00
#
_symmetry.space_group_name_H-M   'P 1'
#
loop_
_entity.id
_entity.type
_entity.pdbx_description
1 polymer ?
#
loop_
_entity_poly.entity_id
_entity_poly.type
_entity_poly.pdbx_seq_one_letter_code
_entity_poly.pdbx_strand_id
1 'polypeptide(L)' 'MRSGALQHAPATAASEVPPDCRAGRHLPGRRVTIDPDGVAHARCRRCGCELTRLPAIRRWYRSGLIG' A
#
# COMPACT_ATOMS: atom_id res chain seq x y z
N MET A 1 12.78 -34.83 26.74
CA MET A 1 11.94 -34.90 25.53
C MET A 1 10.66 -34.16 25.90
N ARG A 2 10.21 -33.03 25.33
CA ARG A 2 10.30 -32.48 23.97
C ARG A 2 10.01 -30.97 24.09
N SER A 3 10.93 -30.14 23.63
CA SER A 3 10.75 -28.70 23.47
C SER A 3 9.63 -28.43 22.45
N GLY A 4 8.72 -27.50 22.74
CA GLY A 4 7.68 -27.05 21.83
C GLY A 4 7.67 -25.53 21.77
N ALA A 5 8.47 -24.98 20.85
CA ALA A 5 8.56 -23.55 20.60
C ALA A 5 7.19 -22.99 20.18
N LEU A 6 6.81 -21.87 20.81
CA LEU A 6 5.75 -20.98 20.35
C LEU A 6 6.15 -20.39 19.00
N GLN A 7 5.81 -21.13 17.95
CA GLN A 7 5.91 -20.76 16.55
C GLN A 7 5.02 -19.54 16.31
N HIS A 8 5.62 -18.35 16.45
CA HIS A 8 5.14 -17.12 15.85
C HIS A 8 5.06 -17.38 14.34
N ALA A 9 3.84 -17.43 13.81
CA ALA A 9 3.62 -17.51 12.37
C ALA A 9 4.46 -16.41 11.69
N PRO A 10 5.31 -16.74 10.69
CA PRO A 10 5.97 -15.69 9.95
C PRO A 10 4.87 -14.93 9.22
N ALA A 11 4.59 -13.71 9.68
CA ALA A 11 3.91 -12.72 8.88
C ALA A 11 4.62 -12.72 7.53
N THR A 12 3.89 -13.17 6.51
CA THR A 12 4.15 -13.05 5.07
C THR A 12 5.51 -12.44 4.77
N ALA A 13 6.44 -13.28 4.31
CA ALA A 13 7.76 -12.91 3.79
C ALA A 13 7.81 -11.44 3.41
N ALA A 14 8.65 -10.66 4.11
CA ALA A 14 8.87 -9.25 3.86
C ALA A 14 9.15 -9.06 2.37
N SER A 15 8.08 -8.80 1.60
CA SER A 15 8.17 -8.57 0.17
C SER A 15 8.91 -7.26 0.07
N GLU A 16 10.19 -7.36 -0.30
CA GLU A 16 11.05 -6.21 -0.50
C GLU A 16 10.28 -5.17 -1.31
N VAL A 17 9.99 -4.03 -0.66
CA VAL A 17 9.28 -2.93 -1.31
C VAL A 17 10.12 -2.54 -2.54
N PRO A 18 9.56 -2.60 -3.76
CA PRO A 18 10.33 -2.32 -4.97
C PRO A 18 11.01 -0.94 -4.89
N PRO A 19 12.23 -0.77 -5.43
CA PRO A 19 13.01 0.46 -5.28
C PRO A 19 12.27 1.71 -5.77
N ASP A 20 11.45 1.58 -6.82
CA ASP A 20 10.57 2.67 -7.26
C ASP A 20 9.51 3.06 -6.23
N CYS A 21 8.93 2.08 -5.53
CA CYS A 21 7.98 2.37 -4.45
C CYS A 21 8.69 3.02 -3.26
N ARG A 22 9.94 2.61 -2.94
CA ARG A 22 10.77 3.31 -1.94
C ARG A 22 11.07 4.75 -2.36
N ALA A 23 11.23 5.01 -3.66
CA ALA A 23 11.41 6.34 -4.24
C ALA A 23 10.11 7.15 -4.45
N GLY A 24 8.96 6.67 -3.93
CA GLY A 24 7.66 7.35 -4.04
C GLY A 24 6.98 7.26 -5.43
N ARG A 25 7.50 6.42 -6.33
CA ARG A 25 6.93 6.14 -7.66
C ARG A 25 5.97 4.94 -7.58
N HIS A 26 4.76 5.20 -7.09
CA HIS A 26 3.72 4.20 -6.99
C HIS A 26 2.86 4.11 -8.27
N LEU A 27 2.39 2.90 -8.58
CA LEU A 27 1.52 2.63 -9.71
C LEU A 27 0.12 2.22 -9.23
N PRO A 28 -0.92 3.01 -9.50
CA PRO A 28 -2.29 2.65 -9.12
C PRO A 28 -2.73 1.34 -9.78
N GLY A 29 -3.53 0.59 -9.03
CA GLY A 29 -4.25 -0.60 -9.48
C GLY A 29 -5.34 -0.28 -10.49
N ARG A 30 -5.86 -1.34 -11.12
CA ARG A 30 -7.03 -1.23 -12.01
C ARG A 30 -8.31 -0.92 -11.25
N ARG A 31 -8.41 -1.34 -9.99
CA ARG A 31 -9.53 -1.04 -9.11
C ARG A 31 -9.29 0.31 -8.46
N VAL A 32 -10.08 1.30 -8.87
CA VAL A 32 -10.12 2.64 -8.32
C VAL A 32 -11.51 2.85 -7.74
N THR A 33 -11.60 3.25 -6.48
CA THR A 33 -12.84 3.72 -5.84
C THR A 33 -12.78 5.24 -5.74
N ILE A 34 -13.92 5.91 -5.85
CA ILE A 34 -14.00 7.36 -5.69
C ILE A 34 -15.00 7.63 -4.56
N ASP A 35 -14.54 8.36 -3.56
CA ASP A 35 -15.35 8.74 -2.40
C ASP A 35 -16.23 9.96 -2.72
N PRO A 36 -17.26 10.25 -1.91
CA PRO A 36 -18.19 11.37 -2.14
C PRO A 36 -17.50 12.73 -2.29
N ASP A 37 -16.35 12.91 -1.65
CA ASP A 37 -15.51 14.11 -1.74
C ASP A 37 -14.73 14.21 -3.06
N GLY A 38 -14.93 13.28 -3.99
CA GLY A 38 -14.23 13.22 -5.28
C GLY A 38 -12.79 12.71 -5.17
N VAL A 39 -12.40 12.19 -4.02
CA VAL A 39 -11.08 11.61 -3.78
C VAL A 39 -11.04 10.19 -4.32
N ALA A 40 -10.05 9.89 -5.16
CA ALA A 40 -9.88 8.57 -5.73
C ALA A 40 -8.88 7.73 -4.92
N HIS A 41 -9.25 6.50 -4.59
CA HIS A 41 -8.47 5.54 -3.83
C HIS A 41 -8.11 4.33 -4.69
N ALA A 42 -6.89 3.83 -4.56
CA ALA A 42 -6.42 2.64 -5.25
C ALA A 42 -5.35 1.94 -4.43
N ARG A 43 -5.09 0.66 -4.71
CA ARG A 43 -3.88 -0.02 -4.18
C ARG A 43 -2.77 0.00 -5.20
N CYS A 44 -1.55 0.23 -4.74
CA CYS A 44 -0.38 0.15 -5.61
C CYS A 44 -0.15 -1.29 -6.06
N ARG A 45 0.04 -1.51 -7.37
CA ARG A 45 0.27 -2.85 -7.94
C ARG A 45 1.62 -3.48 -7.57
N ARG A 46 2.54 -2.68 -7.01
CA ARG A 46 3.92 -3.09 -6.69
C ARG A 46 4.11 -3.37 -5.20
N CYS A 47 3.91 -2.36 -4.35
CA CYS A 47 4.05 -2.47 -2.88
C CYS A 47 2.79 -2.95 -2.17
N GLY A 48 1.62 -2.96 -2.83
CA GLY A 48 0.33 -3.18 -2.17
C GLY A 48 -0.16 -2.03 -1.30
N CYS A 49 0.63 -0.96 -1.15
CA CYS A 49 0.30 0.18 -0.31
C CYS A 49 -0.90 0.99 -0.86
N GLU A 50 -1.68 1.57 0.04
CA GLU A 50 -2.85 2.36 -0.32
C GLU A 50 -2.42 3.68 -0.95
N LEU A 51 -3.14 4.11 -1.98
CA LEU A 51 -2.90 5.32 -2.74
C LEU A 51 -4.16 6.17 -2.79
N THR A 52 -3.98 7.47 -2.70
CA THR A 52 -5.03 8.49 -2.77
C THR A 52 -4.69 9.50 -3.84
N ARG A 53 -5.68 9.93 -4.60
CA ARG A 53 -5.59 10.97 -5.62
C ARG A 53 -6.66 12.01 -5.36
N LEU A 54 -6.20 13.20 -4.99
CA LEU A 54 -7.07 14.35 -4.82
C LEU A 54 -7.52 14.90 -6.19
N PRO A 55 -8.78 15.36 -6.31
CA PRO A 55 -9.31 15.86 -7.57
C PRO A 55 -8.55 17.10 -8.09
N ALA A 56 -8.08 17.95 -7.19
CA ALA A 56 -7.33 19.17 -7.52
C ALA A 56 -5.92 18.88 -8.06
N ILE A 57 -5.20 17.93 -7.47
CA ILE A 57 -3.78 17.70 -7.78
C ILE A 57 -3.60 16.61 -8.86
N ARG A 58 -4.62 15.77 -9.06
CA ARG A 58 -4.67 14.70 -10.08
C ARG A 58 -3.50 13.71 -10.05
N ARG A 59 -2.68 13.73 -9.00
CA ARG A 59 -1.52 12.86 -8.78
C ARG A 59 -1.85 11.84 -7.69
N TRP A 60 -1.27 10.64 -7.81
CA TRP A 60 -1.38 9.59 -6.80
C TRP A 60 -0.32 9.78 -5.72
N TYR A 61 -0.74 9.67 -4.47
CA TYR A 61 0.08 9.75 -3.27
C TYR A 61 -0.15 8.52 -2.42
N ARG A 62 0.84 8.12 -1.62
CA ARG A 62 0.62 7.05 -0.64
C ARG A 62 -0.38 7.55 0.40
N SER A 63 -1.48 6.83 0.55
CA SER A 63 -2.42 6.96 1.65
C SER A 63 -1.76 6.35 2.87
N GLY A 64 -0.83 7.10 3.46
CA GLY A 64 -0.43 6.87 4.84
C GLY A 64 -1.24 7.85 5.67
N LEU A 65 -1.87 7.36 6.74
CA LEU A 65 -2.40 8.18 7.83
C LEU A 65 -1.47 9.38 8.00
N ILE A 66 -1.97 10.56 7.65
CA ILE A 66 -1.40 11.80 8.15
C ILE A 66 -1.70 11.69 9.65
N GLY A 67 -0.71 11.23 10.41
CA GLY A 67 -0.76 11.22 11.87
C GLY A 67 -0.75 12.65 12.38
#